data_AF-H5TI72-F1
#
_entry.id   AF-H5TI72-F1
#
_cell.length_a   1.000
_cell.length_b   1.000
_cell.length_c   1.000
_cell.angle_alpha   90.00
_cell.angle_beta   90.00
_cell.angle_gamma   90.00
#
_symmetry.space_group_name_H-M   'P 1'
#
loop_
_entity.id
_entity.type
_entity.pdbx_description
1 polymer ?
#
loop_
_entity_poly.entity_id
_entity_poly.type
_entity_poly.pdbx_seq_one_letter_code
_entity_poly.pdbx_strand_id
1 'polypeptide(L)'
;MIDTRDVRYAEHIRSMGQFVRFGIVGACGVVVNMIVAILLNKAHGGTARANDVLWHVSGTDFNIRFTVIVWVVGFLVANCVNFQLNRTWTFKSAKHASWWSEFWPFLAVGSVAAIVGMFLKVGFTNPTSPIYLSASFFHEGAGLHSREYWAQIITIVITMPINFAVNKLWTFRAVRSPMTTPVEPTEPVER
;
A
#
# COMPACT_ATOMS: atom_id res chain seq x y z
N MET A 1 -15.79 -37.32 -0.63
CA MET A 1 -14.73 -36.86 0.30
C MET A 1 -13.81 -35.97 -0.52
N ILE A 2 -13.98 -34.64 -0.43
CA ILE A 2 -13.10 -33.70 -1.16
C ILE A 2 -11.74 -33.75 -0.46
N ASP A 3 -10.68 -34.03 -1.22
CA ASP A 3 -9.32 -34.09 -0.66
C ASP A 3 -8.96 -32.71 -0.09
N THR A 4 -8.60 -32.68 1.19
CA THR A 4 -8.10 -31.48 1.88
C THR A 4 -6.93 -30.81 1.14
N ARG A 5 -6.18 -31.57 0.32
CA ARG A 5 -5.13 -31.05 -0.56
C ARG A 5 -5.71 -30.20 -1.67
N ASP A 6 -6.77 -30.63 -2.35
CA ASP A 6 -7.41 -29.89 -3.44
C ASP A 6 -7.99 -28.55 -2.98
N VAL A 7 -8.56 -28.53 -1.76
CA VAL A 7 -9.05 -27.29 -1.13
C VAL A 7 -7.90 -26.31 -0.89
N ARG A 8 -6.77 -26.79 -0.35
CA ARG A 8 -5.57 -25.96 -0.09
C ARG A 8 -4.94 -25.44 -1.39
N TYR A 9 -4.86 -26.28 -2.42
CA TYR A 9 -4.35 -25.86 -3.73
C TYR A 9 -5.23 -24.79 -4.37
N ALA A 10 -6.55 -24.96 -4.37
CA ALA A 10 -7.49 -23.98 -4.89
C ALA A 10 -7.43 -22.64 -4.12
N GLU A 11 -7.26 -22.69 -2.79
CA GLU A 11 -7.06 -21.49 -1.98
C GLU A 11 -5.73 -20.77 -2.30
N HIS A 12 -4.66 -21.53 -2.51
CA HIS A 12 -3.36 -20.97 -2.87
C HIS A 12 -3.40 -20.28 -4.24
N ILE A 13 -3.98 -20.92 -5.26
CA ILE A 13 -4.13 -20.35 -6.60
C ILE A 13 -4.99 -19.07 -6.56
N ARG A 14 -6.10 -19.09 -5.81
CA ARG A 14 -6.93 -17.89 -5.60
C ARG A 14 -6.16 -16.78 -4.90
N SER A 15 -5.33 -17.13 -3.91
CA SER A 15 -4.46 -16.19 -3.20
C SER A 15 -3.41 -15.55 -4.10
N MET A 16 -2.77 -16.35 -4.97
CA MET A 16 -1.79 -15.85 -5.94
C MET A 16 -2.45 -14.90 -6.95
N GLY A 17 -3.64 -15.25 -7.46
CA GLY A 17 -4.40 -14.37 -8.34
C GLY A 17 -4.78 -13.03 -7.67
N GLN A 18 -5.13 -13.04 -6.38
CA GLN A 18 -5.37 -11.82 -5.61
C GLN A 18 -4.10 -11.01 -5.39
N PHE A 19 -2.96 -11.65 -5.14
CA PHE A 19 -1.66 -10.99 -5.01
C PHE A 19 -1.24 -10.28 -6.29
N VAL A 20 -1.37 -10.94 -7.45
CA VAL A 20 -1.07 -10.34 -8.76
C VAL A 20 -1.98 -9.14 -9.02
N ARG A 21 -3.29 -9.26 -8.80
CA ARG A 21 -4.23 -8.12 -8.95
C ARG A 21 -3.90 -6.98 -8.01
N PHE A 22 -3.57 -7.28 -6.75
CA PHE A 22 -3.14 -6.27 -5.78
C PHE A 22 -1.86 -5.57 -6.23
N GLY A 23 -0.89 -6.30 -6.76
CA GLY A 23 0.34 -5.75 -7.35
C GLY A 23 0.05 -4.84 -8.54
N ILE A 24 -0.82 -5.25 -9.46
CA ILE A 24 -1.25 -4.44 -10.61
C ILE A 24 -1.93 -3.14 -10.13
N VAL A 25 -2.85 -3.24 -9.18
CA VAL A 25 -3.51 -2.07 -8.59
C VAL A 25 -2.48 -1.15 -7.92
N GLY A 26 -1.54 -1.73 -7.16
CA GLY A 26 -0.44 -0.98 -6.56
C GLY A 26 0.38 -0.20 -7.58
N ALA A 27 0.72 -0.82 -8.72
CA ALA A 27 1.42 -0.17 -9.82
C ALA A 27 0.59 0.98 -10.43
N CYS A 28 -0.71 0.81 -10.61
CA CYS A 28 -1.61 1.90 -11.01
C CYS A 28 -1.57 3.07 -10.03
N GLY A 29 -1.56 2.79 -8.73
CA GLY A 29 -1.42 3.83 -7.70
C GLY A 29 -0.13 4.64 -7.81
N VAL A 30 1.00 4.00 -8.15
CA VAL A 30 2.28 4.71 -8.40
C VAL A 30 2.14 5.67 -9.58
N VAL A 31 1.50 5.24 -10.68
CA VAL A 31 1.26 6.10 -11.85
C VAL A 31 0.36 7.27 -11.47
N VAL A 32 -0.72 7.03 -10.73
CA VAL A 32 -1.62 8.09 -10.23
C VAL A 32 -0.87 9.06 -9.33
N ASN A 33 -0.04 8.57 -8.41
CA ASN A 33 0.79 9.41 -7.55
C ASN A 33 1.67 10.36 -8.38
N MET A 34 2.33 9.83 -9.41
CA MET A 34 3.17 10.63 -10.32
C MET A 34 2.37 11.66 -11.10
N ILE A 35 1.18 11.31 -11.59
CA ILE A 35 0.30 12.27 -12.27
C ILE A 35 -0.10 13.40 -11.33
N VAL A 36 -0.52 13.10 -10.10
CA VAL A 36 -0.86 14.11 -9.09
C VAL A 36 0.34 14.99 -8.78
N ALA A 37 1.54 14.41 -8.65
CA ALA A 37 2.75 15.16 -8.40
C ALA A 37 3.09 16.14 -9.53
N ILE A 38 2.95 15.71 -10.79
CA ILE A 38 3.15 16.56 -11.96
C ILE A 38 2.12 17.69 -11.99
N LEU A 39 0.84 17.39 -11.77
CA LEU A 39 -0.24 18.38 -11.80
C LEU A 39 -0.07 19.44 -10.71
N LEU A 40 0.24 19.04 -9.48
CA LEU A 40 0.43 19.97 -8.37
C LEU A 40 1.67 20.85 -8.57
N ASN A 41 2.80 20.28 -8.98
CA ASN A 41 3.98 21.08 -9.29
C ASN A 41 3.73 22.04 -10.45
N LYS A 42 3.05 21.59 -11.52
CA LYS A 42 2.70 22.46 -12.65
C LYS A 42 1.77 23.60 -12.23
N ALA A 43 0.76 23.32 -11.41
CA ALA A 43 -0.15 24.34 -10.85
C ALA A 43 0.60 25.33 -9.93
N HIS A 44 1.64 24.86 -9.25
CA HIS A 44 2.52 25.70 -8.42
C HIS A 44 3.66 26.32 -9.22
N GLY A 45 3.58 26.41 -10.56
CA GLY A 45 4.55 27.09 -11.45
C GLY A 45 5.80 26.30 -11.79
N GLY A 46 5.74 24.98 -11.67
CA GLY A 46 6.78 24.04 -12.07
C GLY A 46 7.62 23.54 -10.90
N THR A 47 8.42 22.52 -11.19
CA THR A 47 9.27 21.82 -10.22
C THR A 47 10.37 22.72 -9.62
N ALA A 48 10.70 23.83 -10.26
CA ALA A 48 11.65 24.82 -9.74
C ALA A 48 11.22 25.41 -8.38
N ARG A 49 9.90 25.47 -8.14
CA ARG A 49 9.29 25.98 -6.90
C ARG A 49 8.87 24.88 -5.93
N ALA A 50 9.26 23.63 -6.18
CA ALA A 50 8.87 22.50 -5.34
C ALA A 50 9.38 22.65 -3.89
N ASN A 51 10.48 23.38 -3.69
CA ASN A 51 11.10 23.59 -2.38
C ASN A 51 10.65 24.90 -1.69
N ASP A 52 9.69 25.63 -2.27
CA ASP A 52 9.19 26.86 -1.67
C ASP A 52 8.63 26.59 -0.27
N VAL A 53 8.99 27.44 0.68
CA VAL A 53 8.54 27.34 2.07
C VAL A 53 7.11 27.87 2.13
N LEU A 54 6.19 27.02 2.59
CA LEU A 54 4.80 27.40 2.80
C LEU A 54 4.58 27.88 4.23
N TRP A 55 5.14 27.15 5.19
CA TRP A 55 5.01 27.47 6.60
C TRP A 55 6.31 27.20 7.35
N HIS A 56 6.63 28.11 8.27
CA HIS A 56 7.67 27.91 9.27
C HIS A 56 7.06 27.16 10.46
N VAL A 57 7.74 26.14 10.97
CA VAL A 57 7.30 25.44 12.18
C VAL A 57 7.78 26.24 13.38
N SER A 58 6.85 26.91 14.07
CA SER A 58 7.15 27.81 15.18
C SER A 58 7.98 27.12 16.27
N GLY A 59 9.13 27.71 16.63
CA GLY A 59 10.04 27.16 17.64
C GLY A 59 11.07 26.16 17.13
N THR A 60 11.18 25.95 15.81
CA THR A 60 12.21 25.11 15.19
C THR A 60 12.76 25.73 13.91
N ASP A 61 13.91 25.27 13.42
CA ASP A 61 14.47 25.64 12.11
C ASP A 61 13.79 24.90 10.93
N PHE A 62 12.78 24.07 11.21
CA PHE A 62 12.11 23.27 10.21
C PHE A 62 11.01 24.03 9.47
N ASN A 63 10.93 23.77 8.17
CA ASN A 63 10.01 24.43 7.26
C ASN A 63 9.16 23.40 6.52
N ILE A 64 7.85 23.60 6.49
CA ILE A 64 6.95 22.83 5.63
C ILE A 64 7.06 23.42 4.22
N ARG A 65 7.64 22.63 3.33
CA ARG A 65 7.85 23.00 1.92
C ARG A 65 6.72 22.47 1.04
N PHE A 66 6.51 23.09 -0.12
CA PHE A 66 5.48 22.65 -1.08
C PHE A 66 5.61 21.17 -1.47
N THR A 67 6.84 20.66 -1.59
CA THR A 67 7.11 19.24 -1.87
C THR A 67 6.48 18.29 -0.85
N VAL A 68 6.28 18.71 0.41
CA VAL A 68 5.63 17.89 1.43
C VAL A 68 4.13 17.75 1.13
N ILE A 69 3.47 18.85 0.71
CA ILE A 69 2.08 18.80 0.27
C ILE A 69 1.93 17.87 -0.92
N VAL A 70 2.78 18.04 -1.93
CA VAL A 70 2.75 17.19 -3.14
C VAL A 70 2.87 15.71 -2.77
N TRP A 71 3.79 15.38 -1.86
CA TRP A 71 4.01 14.03 -1.38
C TRP A 71 2.79 13.47 -0.65
N VAL A 72 2.23 14.21 0.31
CA VAL A 72 1.04 13.79 1.09
C VAL A 72 -0.19 13.64 0.19
N VAL A 73 -0.49 14.63 -0.64
CA VAL A 73 -1.68 14.59 -1.52
C VAL A 73 -1.54 13.49 -2.56
N GLY A 74 -0.36 13.34 -3.19
CA GLY A 74 -0.10 12.25 -4.11
C GLY A 74 -0.27 10.88 -3.46
N PHE A 75 0.21 10.71 -2.22
CA PHE A 75 0.02 9.48 -1.45
C PHE A 75 -1.45 9.20 -1.18
N LEU A 76 -2.22 10.18 -0.69
CA LEU A 76 -3.63 10.01 -0.35
C LEU A 76 -4.47 9.66 -1.59
N VAL A 77 -4.30 10.38 -2.70
CA VAL A 77 -5.05 10.12 -3.93
C VAL A 77 -4.74 8.73 -4.47
N ALA A 78 -3.45 8.35 -4.52
CA ALA A 78 -3.05 7.02 -4.94
C ALA A 78 -3.62 5.92 -4.04
N ASN A 79 -3.62 6.12 -2.72
CA ASN A 79 -4.22 5.17 -1.77
C ASN A 79 -5.73 5.04 -1.96
N CYS A 80 -6.45 6.15 -2.18
CA CYS A 80 -7.88 6.12 -2.49
C CYS A 80 -8.18 5.32 -3.76
N VAL A 81 -7.42 5.57 -4.84
CA VAL A 81 -7.59 4.82 -6.10
C VAL A 81 -7.25 3.34 -5.91
N ASN A 82 -6.16 3.03 -5.21
CA ASN A 82 -5.77 1.66 -4.91
C ASN A 82 -6.80 0.93 -4.06
N PHE A 83 -7.36 1.61 -3.05
CA PHE A 83 -8.42 1.06 -2.22
C PHE A 83 -9.67 0.76 -3.06
N GLN A 84 -10.11 1.73 -3.86
CA GLN A 84 -11.32 1.60 -4.66
C GLN A 84 -11.21 0.48 -5.70
N LEU A 85 -10.05 0.36 -6.36
CA LEU A 85 -9.77 -0.74 -7.29
C LEU A 85 -9.70 -2.08 -6.56
N ASN A 86 -9.04 -2.16 -5.41
CA ASN A 86 -8.99 -3.41 -4.64
C ASN A 86 -10.37 -3.83 -4.14
N ARG A 87 -11.20 -2.89 -3.70
CA ARG A 87 -12.56 -3.15 -3.22
C ARG A 87 -13.50 -3.62 -4.33
N THR A 88 -13.46 -2.99 -5.50
CA THR A 88 -14.37 -3.30 -6.62
C THR A 88 -13.90 -4.47 -7.47
N TRP A 89 -12.59 -4.62 -7.70
CA TRP A 89 -12.03 -5.61 -8.63
C TRP A 89 -11.30 -6.77 -7.92
N THR A 90 -10.36 -6.50 -7.03
CA THR A 90 -9.51 -7.54 -6.41
C THR A 90 -10.30 -8.42 -5.43
N PHE A 91 -11.08 -7.81 -4.54
CA PHE A 91 -11.76 -8.51 -3.44
C PHE A 91 -13.28 -8.57 -3.59
N LYS A 92 -13.90 -7.72 -4.43
CA LYS A 92 -15.36 -7.65 -4.62
C LYS A 92 -16.14 -7.58 -3.29
N SER A 93 -15.56 -6.96 -2.25
CA SER A 93 -16.07 -6.95 -0.86
C SER A 93 -17.31 -6.07 -0.65
N ALA A 94 -17.82 -5.44 -1.72
CA ALA A 94 -18.86 -4.41 -1.67
C ALA A 94 -20.18 -4.82 -1.00
N LYS A 95 -20.42 -6.12 -0.73
CA LYS A 95 -21.69 -6.62 -0.19
C LYS A 95 -21.79 -6.68 1.34
N HIS A 96 -20.69 -6.59 2.10
CA HIS A 96 -20.74 -6.88 3.55
C HIS A 96 -20.20 -5.79 4.49
N ALA A 97 -19.37 -4.85 4.03
CA ALA A 97 -18.84 -3.78 4.87
C ALA A 97 -18.98 -2.39 4.24
N SER A 98 -19.05 -1.34 5.06
CA SER A 98 -19.14 0.05 4.57
C SER A 98 -17.81 0.51 3.94
N TRP A 99 -17.86 1.57 3.13
CA TRP A 99 -16.66 2.11 2.46
C TRP A 99 -15.63 2.61 3.47
N TRP A 100 -16.08 3.39 4.45
CA TRP A 100 -15.24 3.99 5.48
C TRP A 100 -14.63 2.98 6.45
N SER A 101 -15.35 1.89 6.78
CA SER A 101 -14.82 0.86 7.68
C SER A 101 -13.65 0.08 7.09
N GLU A 102 -13.57 -0.04 5.76
CA GLU A 102 -12.45 -0.68 5.08
C GLU A 102 -11.36 0.32 4.67
N PHE A 103 -11.72 1.59 4.38
CA PHE A 103 -10.78 2.61 3.93
C PHE A 103 -9.75 3.00 4.99
N TRP A 104 -10.16 3.28 6.23
CA TRP A 104 -9.24 3.71 7.28
C TRP A 104 -8.19 2.65 7.64
N PRO A 105 -8.54 1.35 7.81
CA PRO A 105 -7.55 0.29 7.95
C PRO A 105 -6.62 0.21 6.74
N PHE A 106 -7.15 0.27 5.51
CA PHE A 106 -6.34 0.23 4.30
C PHE A 106 -5.33 1.38 4.25
N LEU A 107 -5.76 2.61 4.57
CA LEU A 107 -4.91 3.79 4.61
C LEU A 107 -3.85 3.67 5.71
N ALA A 108 -4.21 3.15 6.89
CA ALA A 108 -3.26 2.95 7.99
C ALA A 108 -2.16 1.96 7.59
N VAL A 109 -2.52 0.82 6.98
CA VAL A 109 -1.56 -0.16 6.48
C VAL A 109 -0.67 0.45 5.39
N GLY A 110 -1.26 1.18 4.44
CA GLY A 110 -0.52 1.89 3.40
C GLY A 110 0.46 2.92 3.96
N SER A 111 0.08 3.62 5.04
CA SER A 111 0.92 4.62 5.70
C SER A 111 2.10 3.97 6.43
N VAL A 112 1.86 2.87 7.15
CA VAL A 112 2.93 2.09 7.80
C VAL A 112 3.89 1.55 6.75
N ALA A 113 3.39 1.00 5.64
CA ALA A 113 4.22 0.51 4.55
C ALA A 113 5.08 1.63 3.92
N ALA A 114 4.52 2.84 3.77
CA ALA A 114 5.26 4.00 3.27
C ALA A 114 6.39 4.42 4.22
N ILE A 115 6.13 4.45 5.53
CA ILE A 115 7.13 4.77 6.56
C ILE A 115 8.24 3.72 6.58
N VAL A 116 7.88 2.42 6.59
CA VAL A 116 8.86 1.33 6.52
C VAL A 116 9.69 1.42 5.24
N GLY A 117 9.04 1.70 4.10
CA GLY A 117 9.73 1.88 2.83
C GLY A 117 10.71 3.05 2.83
N MET A 118 10.37 4.15 3.51
CA MET A 118 11.27 5.29 3.70
C MET A 118 12.52 4.89 4.49
N PHE A 119 12.37 4.18 5.61
CA PHE A 119 13.50 3.70 6.41
C PHE A 119 14.38 2.70 5.65
N LEU A 120 13.77 1.78 4.90
CA LEU A 120 14.52 0.84 4.04
C LEU A 120 15.33 1.58 2.99
N LYS A 121 14.72 2.56 2.29
CA LYS A 121 15.42 3.37 1.28
C LYS A 121 16.60 4.13 1.87
N VAL A 122 16.42 4.77 3.02
CA VAL A 122 17.50 5.47 3.74
C VAL A 122 18.60 4.48 4.15
N GLY A 123 18.22 3.31 4.67
CA GLY A 123 19.16 2.28 5.06
C GLY A 123 19.97 1.71 3.88
N PHE A 124 19.37 1.55 2.70
CA PHE A 124 20.07 1.06 1.51
C PHE A 124 21.02 2.08 0.89
N THR A 125 20.75 3.38 1.07
CA THR A 125 21.47 4.48 0.42
C THR A 125 22.50 5.16 1.33
N ASN A 126 22.36 5.05 2.65
CA ASN A 126 23.31 5.63 3.59
C ASN A 126 24.57 4.73 3.74
N PRO A 127 25.79 5.21 3.42
CA PRO A 127 27.02 4.44 3.54
C PRO A 127 27.35 3.94 4.95
N THR A 128 26.82 4.59 5.99
CA THR A 128 27.05 4.20 7.39
C THR A 128 26.02 3.18 7.90
N SER A 129 25.06 2.79 7.06
CA SER A 129 24.00 1.85 7.43
C SER A 129 24.46 0.39 7.35
N PRO A 130 24.04 -0.50 8.27
CA PRO A 130 24.38 -1.93 8.23
C PRO A 130 23.75 -2.67 7.04
N ILE A 131 22.70 -2.12 6.42
CA ILE A 131 22.06 -2.67 5.22
C ILE A 131 22.44 -1.91 3.95
N TYR A 132 23.53 -1.13 3.99
CA TYR A 132 24.00 -0.36 2.84
C TYR A 132 24.30 -1.28 1.64
N LEU A 133 23.83 -0.89 0.46
CA LEU A 133 24.14 -1.60 -0.79
C LEU A 133 25.55 -1.22 -1.27
N SER A 134 26.57 -1.81 -0.64
CA SER A 134 28.00 -1.50 -0.85
C SER A 134 28.64 -2.12 -2.09
N ALA A 135 27.90 -2.91 -2.88
CA ALA A 135 28.49 -3.65 -4.01
C ALA A 135 28.99 -2.71 -5.12
N SER A 136 30.18 -3.01 -5.66
CA SER A 136 30.82 -2.34 -6.82
C SER A 136 29.89 -2.22 -8.04
N PHE A 137 28.90 -3.11 -8.15
CA PHE A 137 27.87 -3.13 -9.20
C PHE A 137 26.82 -2.02 -9.10
N PHE A 138 26.54 -1.49 -7.90
CA PHE A 138 25.64 -0.36 -7.74
C PHE A 138 26.52 0.88 -7.71
N HIS A 139 26.51 1.70 -8.74
CA HIS A 139 27.30 2.93 -8.77
C HIS A 139 26.53 4.03 -9.50
N GLU A 140 26.70 5.27 -9.05
CA GLU A 140 25.99 6.45 -9.59
C GLU A 140 26.45 6.84 -11.01
N GLY A 141 27.50 6.18 -11.52
CA GLY A 141 28.12 6.50 -12.81
C GLY A 141 27.35 6.09 -14.07
N ALA A 142 26.30 5.27 -14.01
CA ALA A 142 25.53 4.92 -15.23
C ALA A 142 24.15 4.27 -14.97
N GLY A 143 23.09 4.92 -15.46
CA GLY A 143 21.84 4.28 -15.88
C GLY A 143 21.13 3.33 -14.89
N LEU A 144 20.68 2.17 -15.39
CA LEU A 144 19.88 1.16 -14.68
C LEU A 144 20.59 0.54 -13.45
N HIS A 145 21.86 0.85 -13.20
CA HIS A 145 22.63 0.40 -12.03
C HIS A 145 22.65 1.42 -10.88
N SER A 146 21.94 2.54 -11.03
CA SER A 146 21.81 3.54 -9.97
C SER A 146 21.24 2.92 -8.70
N ARG A 147 21.93 3.16 -7.58
CA ARG A 147 21.55 2.73 -6.23
C ARG A 147 20.14 3.17 -5.87
N GLU A 148 19.75 4.36 -6.31
CA GLU A 148 18.44 4.94 -6.04
C GLU A 148 17.31 4.11 -6.67
N TYR A 149 17.50 3.63 -7.91
CA TYR A 149 16.50 2.79 -8.59
C TYR A 149 16.40 1.41 -7.97
N TRP A 150 17.52 0.78 -7.63
CA TRP A 150 17.51 -0.55 -6.99
C TRP A 150 16.99 -0.50 -5.57
N ALA A 151 17.32 0.53 -4.78
CA ALA A 151 16.74 0.74 -3.46
C ALA A 151 15.21 0.89 -3.54
N GLN A 152 14.71 1.62 -4.55
CA GLN A 152 13.28 1.77 -4.79
C GLN A 152 12.61 0.44 -5.20
N ILE A 153 13.22 -0.33 -6.11
CA ILE A 153 12.70 -1.63 -6.55
C ILE A 153 12.68 -2.64 -5.40
N ILE A 154 13.77 -2.79 -4.65
CA ILE A 154 13.87 -3.71 -3.51
C ILE A 154 12.84 -3.34 -2.44
N THR A 155 12.68 -2.05 -2.17
CA THR A 155 11.66 -1.56 -1.24
C THR A 155 10.26 -1.94 -1.68
N ILE A 156 9.92 -1.78 -2.97
CA ILE A 156 8.62 -2.19 -3.51
C ILE A 156 8.44 -3.72 -3.39
N VAL A 157 9.47 -4.51 -3.72
CA VAL A 157 9.43 -5.97 -3.63
C VAL A 157 9.20 -6.46 -2.20
N ILE A 158 9.76 -5.79 -1.19
CA ILE A 158 9.59 -6.16 0.22
C ILE A 158 8.26 -5.66 0.79
N THR A 159 7.89 -4.41 0.50
CA THR A 159 6.70 -3.79 1.10
C THR A 159 5.39 -4.30 0.48
N MET A 160 5.40 -4.70 -0.80
CA MET A 160 4.19 -5.15 -1.49
C MET A 160 3.59 -6.46 -0.93
N PRO A 161 4.36 -7.53 -0.66
CA PRO A 161 3.86 -8.73 0.02
C PRO A 161 3.32 -8.46 1.42
N ILE A 162 3.98 -7.59 2.19
CA ILE A 162 3.54 -7.20 3.54
C ILE A 162 2.20 -6.47 3.45
N ASN A 163 2.11 -5.47 2.57
CA ASN A 163 0.90 -4.69 2.36
C ASN A 163 -0.27 -5.57 1.88
N PHE A 164 0.00 -6.56 1.01
CA PHE A 164 -1.00 -7.54 0.60
C PHE A 164 -1.43 -8.44 1.76
N ALA A 165 -0.49 -9.01 2.51
CA ALA A 165 -0.78 -9.93 3.61
C ALA A 165 -1.62 -9.26 4.69
N VAL A 166 -1.24 -8.05 5.10
CA VAL A 166 -1.97 -7.29 6.13
C VAL A 166 -3.35 -6.89 5.62
N ASN A 167 -3.48 -6.36 4.40
CA ASN A 167 -4.80 -6.03 3.85
C ASN A 167 -5.71 -7.25 3.69
N LYS A 168 -5.17 -8.38 3.23
CA LYS A 168 -5.92 -9.62 3.08
C LYS A 168 -6.35 -10.20 4.43
N LEU A 169 -5.48 -10.18 5.43
CA LEU A 169 -5.70 -10.84 6.71
C LEU A 169 -6.45 -9.98 7.73
N TRP A 170 -6.41 -8.66 7.57
CA TRP A 170 -7.03 -7.72 8.50
C TRP A 170 -8.16 -6.94 7.84
N THR A 171 -7.87 -6.09 6.85
CA THR A 171 -8.85 -5.23 6.17
C THR A 171 -10.01 -6.02 5.55
N PHE A 172 -9.73 -7.18 4.96
CA PHE A 172 -10.74 -7.99 4.25
C PHE A 172 -11.12 -9.32 4.94
N ARG A 173 -10.49 -9.66 6.08
CA ARG A 173 -10.82 -10.87 6.87
C ARG A 173 -11.75 -10.59 8.05
N ALA A 174 -11.83 -9.34 8.50
CA ALA A 174 -12.63 -8.93 9.65
C ALA A 174 -14.17 -8.96 9.44
N VAL A 175 -14.67 -9.50 8.32
CA VAL A 175 -16.10 -9.51 7.96
C VAL A 175 -16.65 -10.92 7.73
N ARG A 176 -15.93 -11.99 8.11
CA ARG A 176 -16.56 -13.30 8.31
C ARG A 176 -17.07 -13.37 9.74
N SER A 177 -18.30 -12.89 9.96
CA SER A 177 -19.08 -13.37 11.09
C SER A 177 -19.13 -14.90 11.00
N PRO A 178 -18.93 -15.64 12.11
CA PRO A 178 -19.24 -17.06 12.13
C PRO A 178 -20.68 -17.22 11.64
N MET A 179 -20.94 -18.14 10.71
CA MET A 179 -22.31 -18.55 10.42
C MET A 179 -22.92 -19.00 11.74
N THR A 180 -23.78 -18.17 12.33
CA THR A 180 -24.72 -18.66 13.33
C THR A 180 -25.66 -19.57 12.56
N THR A 181 -25.41 -20.87 12.61
CA THR A 181 -26.34 -21.89 12.14
C THR A 181 -27.69 -21.56 12.78
N PRO A 182 -28.78 -21.34 12.01
CA PRO A 182 -30.09 -21.17 12.60
C PRO A 182 -30.38 -22.42 13.44
N VAL A 183 -30.54 -22.25 14.76
CA VAL A 183 -31.07 -23.30 15.61
C VAL A 183 -32.51 -23.50 15.15
N GLU A 184 -32.78 -24.67 14.59
CA GLU A 184 -34.11 -25.10 14.20
C GLU A 184 -35.01 -25.06 15.44
N PRO A 185 -36.16 -24.34 15.43
CA PRO A 185 -37.06 -24.32 16.57
C PRO A 185 -37.61 -25.73 16.77
N THR A 186 -37.27 -26.38 17.88
CA THR A 186 -37.94 -27.59 18.34
C THR A 186 -39.40 -27.26 18.60
N GLU A 187 -40.32 -27.86 17.85
CA GLU A 187 -41.76 -27.72 18.07
C GLU A 187 -42.13 -28.15 19.51
N PRO A 188 -43.00 -27.40 20.21
CA PRO A 188 -43.47 -27.80 21.53
C PRO A 188 -44.47 -28.95 21.41
N VAL A 189 -44.20 -30.03 22.14
CA VAL A 189 -45.14 -31.15 22.37
C VAL A 189 -46.36 -30.62 23.12
N GLU A 190 -47.52 -30.55 22.46
CA GLU A 190 -48.81 -30.30 23.10
C GLU A 190 -49.12 -31.39 24.13
N ARG A 191 -49.58 -30.98 25.32
CA ARG A 191 -50.14 -31.85 26.37
C ARG A 191 -51.64 -31.96 26.22
#